data_AF-A0ABD3P8P0-F1
#
_entry.id   AF-A0ABD3P8P0-F1
#
_cell.length_a   1.000
_cell.length_b   1.000
_cell.length_c   1.000
_cell.angle_alpha   90.00
_cell.angle_beta   90.00
_cell.angle_gamma   90.00
#
_symmetry.space_group_name_H-M   'P 1'
#
loop_
_entity.id
_entity.type
_entity.pdbx_description
1 polymer ?
#
loop_
_entity_poly.entity_id
_entity_poly.type
_entity_poly.pdbx_seq_one_letter_code
_entity_poly.pdbx_strand_id
1 'polypeptide(L)'
;MKTSVSLLATLIAFVGARLTQEVPDPFNLEVVSSYFGDVLQDESPDSPHHIADEFPDQGSITTNLRGPRQPDRSLLSCGTSQKSVQLTLMTDNFPKDTTWTLKSSSGNTIASSPSPNGSNAYQASTKYQTKYCLDVGKEYVLTVKDTWGDGLQKGGGYYTLAVEKSGGGWKALVSGGDFRFESVDTFSITANGGKLLSSSVVSATTSKPMWAPVPTPSNYAHQNSNNNKPSASKPSFQATGAMVEQFGGGSFLQFTSRMGCPNNQRKAKFEIQLDRFGAETTWTLQASDGYVFMKNSRTYDKNDYEVVEKCLPEDKYKLIVYDGAGDGICCAHGNGYYVFYLETDGKWEEIFRGGKFKAKKDTQSMKIGPIFMNSRDEEWLVAHNSRRKQYHKQYGKSYVPLKWSEGLKEVSAKYAEELLSSCPSPTIIHDPNTSYGENLAKNRGINGWGDLKPADNIVTRFVEREMDDEWPHNAHLTQALWRSTHYVGCAESVMPVGDGMCRIQVCRYARAGNCNVRKNVKDDWFDKMLADESDCAPFCPPEGKIRFESKLSSQL
;
A
#
# COMPACT_ATOMS: atom_id res chain seq x y z
N MET A 1 61.52 12.70 -17.29
CA MET A 1 61.71 14.09 -16.78
C MET A 1 60.34 14.58 -16.30
N LYS A 2 60.10 15.06 -15.08
CA LYS A 2 60.83 15.16 -13.79
C LYS A 2 59.79 14.85 -12.68
N THR A 3 59.93 13.97 -11.68
CA THR A 3 60.85 13.92 -10.51
C THR A 3 60.76 15.08 -9.51
N SER A 4 60.06 14.85 -8.38
CA SER A 4 60.23 15.37 -6.98
C SER A 4 59.07 14.76 -6.13
N VAL A 5 59.16 14.20 -4.91
CA VAL A 5 60.11 14.25 -3.75
C VAL A 5 59.93 15.58 -2.96
N SER A 6 59.68 15.65 -1.63
CA SER A 6 60.02 14.74 -0.51
C SER A 6 59.05 14.73 0.71
N LEU A 7 59.50 14.05 1.78
CA LEU A 7 59.10 13.88 3.19
C LEU A 7 58.75 15.21 3.96
N LEU A 8 58.28 15.27 5.23
CA LEU A 8 58.30 14.35 6.40
C LEU A 8 57.10 14.64 7.39
N ALA A 9 56.92 13.83 8.44
CA ALA A 9 55.94 14.00 9.54
C ALA A 9 56.57 14.48 10.87
N THR A 10 55.77 14.80 11.91
CA THR A 10 56.10 14.72 13.36
C THR A 10 54.82 14.74 14.24
N LEU A 11 54.91 14.21 15.47
CA LEU A 11 53.85 13.98 16.47
C LEU A 11 53.87 15.00 17.63
N ILE A 12 52.82 15.10 18.48
CA ILE A 12 52.85 15.57 19.90
C ILE A 12 51.51 15.25 20.63
N ALA A 13 51.53 14.96 21.95
CA ALA A 13 50.37 14.77 22.82
C ALA A 13 50.69 14.88 24.35
N PHE A 14 49.77 15.36 25.20
CA PHE A 14 49.73 15.29 26.70
C PHE A 14 48.26 15.58 27.18
N VAL A 15 47.58 14.82 28.09
CA VAL A 15 47.51 14.84 29.60
C VAL A 15 46.98 16.17 30.21
N GLY A 16 46.11 16.25 31.25
CA GLY A 16 45.47 15.30 32.21
C GLY A 16 44.07 15.80 32.68
N ALA A 17 43.52 15.66 33.90
CA ALA A 17 43.93 15.03 35.18
C ALA A 17 42.67 14.67 36.09
N ARG A 18 42.66 14.94 37.43
CA ARG A 18 41.58 14.59 38.42
C ARG A 18 41.66 15.41 39.75
N LEU A 19 40.58 15.40 40.57
CA LEU A 19 40.32 15.62 42.06
C LEU A 19 38.74 15.68 42.21
N THR A 20 37.93 15.56 43.30
CA THR A 20 37.92 15.57 44.81
C THR A 20 37.87 16.96 45.50
N GLN A 21 37.25 17.22 46.68
CA GLN A 21 36.71 16.37 47.79
C GLN A 21 35.66 17.13 48.69
N GLU A 22 34.81 16.43 49.49
CA GLU A 22 34.05 16.83 50.75
C GLU A 22 33.01 18.03 50.77
N VAL A 23 31.77 18.01 51.35
CA VAL A 23 31.11 17.68 52.69
C VAL A 23 30.94 18.94 53.60
N PRO A 24 29.91 19.17 54.50
CA PRO A 24 28.83 18.33 55.11
C PRO A 24 27.33 18.88 55.19
N ASP A 25 26.37 17.99 55.56
CA ASP A 25 25.19 17.99 56.52
C ASP A 25 24.50 19.29 57.08
N PRO A 26 23.39 19.26 57.91
CA PRO A 26 22.45 18.19 58.36
C PRO A 26 20.90 18.55 58.48
N PHE A 27 20.09 17.65 59.10
CA PHE A 27 18.71 17.75 59.70
C PHE A 27 17.43 17.55 58.82
N ASN A 28 16.26 17.06 59.31
CA ASN A 28 15.87 16.00 60.29
C ASN A 28 14.32 15.72 60.30
N LEU A 29 13.85 14.71 61.06
CA LEU A 29 12.50 14.46 61.65
C LEU A 29 11.32 13.77 60.87
N GLU A 30 11.27 12.43 60.96
CA GLU A 30 10.32 11.57 61.73
C GLU A 30 8.74 11.52 61.59
N VAL A 31 8.19 10.29 61.76
CA VAL A 31 6.79 9.82 62.10
C VAL A 31 5.61 10.12 61.11
N VAL A 32 4.47 9.39 60.96
CA VAL A 32 3.77 8.27 61.67
C VAL A 32 3.05 7.26 60.70
N SER A 33 2.70 6.05 61.20
CA SER A 33 1.79 5.00 60.64
C SER A 33 0.26 5.33 60.70
N SER A 34 -0.78 4.53 60.36
CA SER A 34 -1.01 3.17 59.74
C SER A 34 -2.41 3.15 58.98
N TYR A 35 -3.44 2.26 59.01
CA TYR A 35 -3.83 1.00 59.70
C TYR A 35 -5.13 0.32 59.09
N PHE A 36 -5.06 -0.90 58.49
CA PHE A 36 -6.15 -1.92 58.21
C PHE A 36 -7.44 -1.49 57.41
N GLY A 37 -8.35 -2.36 56.88
CA GLY A 37 -8.39 -3.83 56.64
C GLY A 37 -9.81 -4.42 56.34
N ASP A 38 -9.93 -5.44 55.45
CA ASP A 38 -10.87 -6.60 55.48
C ASP A 38 -12.43 -6.38 55.25
N VAL A 39 -13.39 -7.31 54.94
CA VAL A 39 -13.45 -8.78 54.59
C VAL A 39 -14.84 -9.25 53.98
N LEU A 40 -14.87 -10.21 53.01
CA LEU A 40 -15.97 -11.17 52.56
C LEU A 40 -17.40 -10.61 52.15
N GLN A 41 -18.49 -11.29 51.67
CA GLN A 41 -18.90 -12.65 51.13
C GLN A 41 -20.27 -12.54 50.32
N ASP A 42 -21.02 -13.63 50.00
CA ASP A 42 -21.08 -14.37 48.69
C ASP A 42 -22.45 -15.13 48.46
N GLU A 43 -22.60 -15.99 47.42
CA GLU A 43 -23.65 -17.02 47.06
C GLU A 43 -24.92 -16.70 46.20
N SER A 44 -25.52 -17.76 45.60
CA SER A 44 -26.59 -17.82 44.55
C SER A 44 -27.41 -19.14 44.62
N PRO A 45 -28.60 -19.32 43.95
CA PRO A 45 -28.74 -20.46 42.98
C PRO A 45 -29.81 -20.33 41.84
N ASP A 46 -30.01 -21.44 41.10
CA ASP A 46 -30.65 -21.68 39.78
C ASP A 46 -32.19 -21.67 39.60
N SER A 47 -32.65 -21.96 38.35
CA SER A 47 -34.05 -22.09 37.89
C SER A 47 -34.24 -23.18 36.79
N PRO A 48 -35.43 -23.83 36.62
CA PRO A 48 -35.66 -24.93 35.66
C PRO A 48 -36.51 -24.57 34.40
N HIS A 49 -36.60 -25.50 33.43
CA HIS A 49 -37.26 -25.36 32.11
C HIS A 49 -38.71 -25.91 32.02
N HIS A 50 -39.57 -25.37 31.11
CA HIS A 50 -40.02 -26.01 29.83
C HIS A 50 -41.37 -25.51 29.23
N ILE A 51 -41.34 -25.23 27.90
CA ILE A 51 -42.31 -25.56 26.81
C ILE A 51 -43.84 -25.34 26.99
N ALA A 52 -44.43 -24.51 26.11
CA ALA A 52 -45.60 -24.84 25.24
C ALA A 52 -45.92 -23.70 24.23
N ASP A 53 -46.57 -24.02 23.11
CA ASP A 53 -46.76 -23.18 21.91
C ASP A 53 -48.13 -22.42 21.81
N GLU A 54 -48.28 -21.70 20.68
CA GLU A 54 -49.49 -21.16 20.03
C GLU A 54 -50.09 -19.79 20.46
N PHE A 55 -50.58 -19.06 19.44
CA PHE A 55 -51.26 -17.76 19.50
C PHE A 55 -52.69 -17.90 18.91
N PRO A 56 -53.67 -17.10 19.37
CA PRO A 56 -54.23 -16.11 18.42
C PRO A 56 -54.66 -14.74 19.02
N ASP A 57 -54.26 -13.69 18.29
CA ASP A 57 -54.86 -12.38 17.95
C ASP A 57 -55.98 -11.65 18.77
N GLN A 58 -56.03 -10.31 18.59
CA GLN A 58 -57.04 -9.29 18.98
C GLN A 58 -57.21 -8.92 20.48
N GLY A 59 -57.14 -7.61 20.85
CA GLY A 59 -57.49 -7.18 22.23
C GLY A 59 -57.07 -5.81 22.82
N SER A 60 -57.17 -4.69 22.11
CA SER A 60 -57.28 -3.29 22.60
C SER A 60 -56.96 -2.89 24.10
N ILE A 61 -55.89 -2.08 24.29
CA ILE A 61 -55.77 -0.92 25.24
C ILE A 61 -55.80 -1.21 26.77
N THR A 62 -54.73 -0.92 27.53
CA THR A 62 -54.61 0.36 28.28
C THR A 62 -53.16 0.76 28.68
N THR A 63 -52.90 2.08 28.61
CA THR A 63 -51.95 2.94 29.37
C THR A 63 -50.52 2.49 29.79
N ASN A 64 -49.55 3.31 29.35
CA ASN A 64 -48.35 3.77 30.07
C ASN A 64 -47.22 2.78 30.45
N LEU A 65 -46.18 2.76 29.60
CA LEU A 65 -44.87 3.38 29.90
C LEU A 65 -44.07 3.57 28.59
N ARG A 66 -43.44 4.74 28.39
CA ARG A 66 -42.73 5.06 27.12
C ARG A 66 -41.23 4.79 27.20
N GLY A 67 -40.80 3.63 26.71
CA GLY A 67 -39.48 3.48 26.10
C GLY A 67 -39.54 3.75 24.59
N PRO A 68 -38.47 4.25 23.94
CA PRO A 68 -38.43 4.36 22.48
C PRO A 68 -38.49 2.97 21.84
N ARG A 69 -39.55 2.72 21.05
CA ARG A 69 -39.83 1.45 20.37
C ARG A 69 -38.69 1.13 19.38
N GLN A 70 -38.18 -0.11 19.41
CA GLN A 70 -37.37 -0.64 18.31
C GLN A 70 -38.18 -0.53 17.00
N PRO A 71 -37.63 0.00 15.90
CA PRO A 71 -38.34 0.02 14.62
C PRO A 71 -38.49 -1.41 14.09
N ASP A 72 -39.66 -1.70 13.52
CA ASP A 72 -40.00 -3.01 12.98
C ASP A 72 -39.06 -3.45 11.83
N ARG A 73 -38.82 -4.76 11.73
CA ARG A 73 -37.88 -5.37 10.79
C ARG A 73 -38.54 -5.75 9.46
N SER A 74 -39.41 -4.89 8.94
CA SER A 74 -40.03 -5.05 7.62
C SER A 74 -39.90 -3.76 6.77
N LEU A 75 -39.42 -3.92 5.53
CA LEU A 75 -39.42 -2.95 4.43
C LEU A 75 -39.20 -1.44 4.76
N LEU A 76 -37.97 -1.05 5.15
CA LEU A 76 -37.50 0.31 4.88
C LEU A 76 -37.33 0.52 3.36
N SER A 77 -38.42 0.95 2.70
CA SER A 77 -38.35 1.61 1.41
C SER A 77 -37.99 3.08 1.63
N CYS A 78 -36.83 3.51 1.13
CA CYS A 78 -36.41 4.90 1.25
C CYS A 78 -37.24 5.82 0.34
N GLY A 79 -37.32 7.11 0.69
CA GLY A 79 -38.03 8.10 -0.13
C GLY A 79 -37.46 8.21 -1.55
N THR A 80 -38.24 8.76 -2.49
CA THR A 80 -37.84 8.85 -3.91
C THR A 80 -36.58 9.68 -4.16
N SER A 81 -36.21 10.56 -3.22
CA SER A 81 -34.97 11.34 -3.20
C SER A 81 -33.80 10.66 -2.45
N GLN A 82 -33.95 9.42 -2.00
CA GLN A 82 -33.02 8.72 -1.10
C GLN A 82 -32.60 7.35 -1.64
N LYS A 83 -31.53 6.78 -1.06
CA LYS A 83 -31.11 5.39 -1.26
C LYS A 83 -30.93 4.68 0.07
N SER A 84 -31.20 3.37 0.08
CA SER A 84 -30.90 2.51 1.24
C SER A 84 -29.39 2.28 1.32
N VAL A 85 -28.84 2.46 2.52
CA VAL A 85 -27.41 2.33 2.82
C VAL A 85 -27.28 1.38 4.00
N GLN A 86 -26.65 0.23 3.79
CA GLN A 86 -26.46 -0.80 4.80
C GLN A 86 -25.05 -0.71 5.37
N LEU A 87 -24.96 -0.50 6.68
CA LEU A 87 -23.75 -0.80 7.46
C LEU A 87 -23.86 -2.23 7.96
N THR A 88 -22.80 -3.00 7.79
CA THR A 88 -22.61 -4.32 8.42
C THR A 88 -21.34 -4.26 9.23
N LEU A 89 -21.43 -4.67 10.50
CA LEU A 89 -20.30 -4.77 11.41
C LEU A 89 -20.27 -6.20 11.94
N MET A 90 -19.18 -6.91 11.67
CA MET A 90 -18.79 -8.10 12.42
C MET A 90 -17.83 -7.60 13.51
N THR A 91 -18.20 -7.74 14.77
CA THR A 91 -17.25 -7.53 15.88
C THR A 91 -16.24 -8.66 15.94
N ASP A 92 -15.12 -8.39 16.59
CA ASP A 92 -14.06 -9.34 16.87
C ASP A 92 -14.20 -9.87 18.32
N ASN A 93 -13.11 -10.27 18.98
CA ASN A 93 -13.12 -10.66 20.38
C ASN A 93 -13.25 -9.47 21.37
N PHE A 94 -13.05 -8.22 20.92
CA PHE A 94 -13.01 -7.01 21.73
C PHE A 94 -14.11 -5.99 21.32
N PRO A 95 -15.40 -6.39 21.36
CA PRO A 95 -16.52 -5.63 20.79
C PRO A 95 -16.82 -4.29 21.48
N LYS A 96 -16.28 -4.07 22.69
CA LYS A 96 -16.44 -2.83 23.46
C LYS A 96 -15.53 -1.72 22.96
N ASP A 97 -14.39 -2.08 22.41
CA ASP A 97 -13.38 -1.13 21.99
C ASP A 97 -13.71 -0.54 20.60
N THR A 98 -14.55 -1.26 19.85
CA THR A 98 -15.20 -0.84 18.61
C THR A 98 -16.32 0.18 18.83
N THR A 99 -16.20 1.37 18.23
CA THR A 99 -17.31 2.34 18.11
C THR A 99 -17.40 2.91 16.69
N TRP A 100 -18.51 3.54 16.31
CA TRP A 100 -18.61 4.22 15.00
C TRP A 100 -19.65 5.35 15.00
N THR A 101 -19.50 6.30 14.08
CA THR A 101 -20.49 7.35 13.78
C THR A 101 -20.66 7.55 12.28
N LEU A 102 -21.90 7.70 11.82
CA LEU A 102 -22.25 8.13 10.48
C LEU A 102 -22.75 9.58 10.54
N LYS A 103 -22.13 10.48 9.79
CA LYS A 103 -22.45 11.91 9.74
C LYS A 103 -22.70 12.40 8.31
N SER A 104 -23.43 13.50 8.16
CA SER A 104 -23.42 14.29 6.91
C SER A 104 -22.13 15.10 6.79
N SER A 105 -21.79 15.56 5.58
CA SER A 105 -20.65 16.47 5.36
C SER A 105 -20.77 17.82 6.09
N SER A 106 -21.98 18.22 6.48
CA SER A 106 -22.24 19.37 7.36
C SER A 106 -22.06 19.07 8.86
N GLY A 107 -21.52 17.90 9.23
CA GLY A 107 -21.21 17.51 10.60
C GLY A 107 -22.37 16.92 11.42
N ASN A 108 -23.60 16.93 10.90
CA ASN A 108 -24.76 16.41 11.63
C ASN A 108 -24.70 14.88 11.73
N THR A 109 -24.83 14.34 12.94
CA THR A 109 -24.86 12.89 13.19
C THR A 109 -26.17 12.28 12.68
N ILE A 110 -26.07 11.28 11.82
CA ILE A 110 -27.19 10.48 11.29
C ILE A 110 -27.40 9.22 12.14
N ALA A 111 -26.31 8.58 12.56
CA ALA A 111 -26.32 7.39 13.43
C ALA A 111 -24.98 7.20 14.16
N SER A 112 -24.97 6.37 15.20
CA SER A 112 -23.76 5.92 15.89
C SER A 112 -23.92 4.49 16.41
N SER A 113 -22.82 3.88 16.82
CA SER A 113 -22.83 2.66 17.64
C SER A 113 -23.58 2.87 18.96
N PRO A 114 -24.04 1.78 19.60
CA PRO A 114 -24.37 1.77 21.02
C PRO A 114 -23.20 2.24 21.91
N SER A 115 -23.50 2.49 23.19
CA SER A 115 -22.46 2.69 24.21
C SER A 115 -21.78 1.35 24.52
N PRO A 116 -20.43 1.25 24.55
CA PRO A 116 -19.69 0.05 24.97
C PRO A 116 -20.05 -0.49 26.36
N ASN A 117 -20.59 0.36 27.23
CA ASN A 117 -21.01 0.03 28.59
C ASN A 117 -22.54 0.18 28.77
N GLY A 118 -23.31 0.27 27.68
CA GLY A 118 -24.77 0.29 27.71
C GLY A 118 -25.38 -1.11 27.76
N SER A 119 -26.66 -1.21 28.14
CA SER A 119 -27.43 -2.46 28.11
C SER A 119 -27.65 -3.04 26.69
N ASN A 120 -27.29 -2.28 25.66
CA ASN A 120 -27.30 -2.66 24.24
C ASN A 120 -25.90 -2.70 23.61
N ALA A 121 -24.84 -2.84 24.43
CA ALA A 121 -23.46 -2.98 23.96
C ALA A 121 -23.27 -4.20 23.03
N TYR A 122 -22.35 -4.08 22.07
CA TYR A 122 -22.04 -5.15 21.14
C TYR A 122 -21.40 -6.36 21.85
N GLN A 123 -21.71 -7.55 21.33
CA GLN A 123 -21.18 -8.84 21.78
C GLN A 123 -20.01 -9.28 20.89
N ALA A 124 -19.16 -10.18 21.36
CA ALA A 124 -17.98 -10.64 20.64
C ALA A 124 -18.34 -11.53 19.43
N SER A 125 -17.51 -11.52 18.39
CA SER A 125 -17.65 -12.32 17.17
C SER A 125 -19.07 -12.30 16.55
N THR A 126 -19.76 -11.16 16.64
CA THR A 126 -21.19 -11.04 16.36
C THR A 126 -21.46 -10.09 15.19
N LYS A 127 -22.37 -10.51 14.30
CA LYS A 127 -22.71 -9.76 13.09
C LYS A 127 -23.94 -8.87 13.27
N TYR A 128 -23.72 -7.56 13.31
CA TYR A 128 -24.73 -6.52 13.30
C TYR A 128 -24.95 -5.98 11.88
N GLN A 129 -26.21 -5.70 11.53
CA GLN A 129 -26.57 -5.09 10.24
C GLN A 129 -27.66 -4.04 10.44
N THR A 130 -27.39 -2.81 10.02
CA THR A 130 -28.32 -1.68 10.09
C THR A 130 -28.48 -1.02 8.72
N LYS A 131 -29.64 -0.42 8.47
CA LYS A 131 -29.94 0.29 7.21
C LYS A 131 -30.38 1.72 7.51
N TYR A 132 -29.93 2.65 6.66
CA TYR A 132 -30.23 4.08 6.73
C TYR A 132 -30.70 4.55 5.36
N CYS A 133 -31.61 5.51 5.33
CA CYS A 133 -32.01 6.19 4.10
C CYS A 133 -31.24 7.51 4.00
N LEU A 134 -30.38 7.64 2.99
CA LEU A 134 -29.52 8.81 2.79
C LEU A 134 -29.88 9.51 1.47
N ASP A 135 -29.81 10.84 1.45
CA ASP A 135 -30.29 11.69 0.35
C ASP A 135 -29.36 11.67 -0.86
N VAL A 136 -29.94 11.53 -2.05
CA VAL A 136 -29.23 11.58 -3.33
C VAL A 136 -28.63 12.97 -3.56
N GLY A 137 -27.37 13.02 -3.99
CA GLY A 137 -26.64 14.27 -4.19
C GLY A 137 -26.05 14.85 -2.90
N LYS A 138 -26.01 14.09 -1.80
CA LYS A 138 -25.36 14.46 -0.54
C LYS A 138 -24.14 13.59 -0.24
N GLU A 139 -23.27 14.13 0.60
CA GLU A 139 -22.03 13.53 1.07
C GLU A 139 -22.11 13.21 2.55
N TYR A 140 -21.49 12.10 2.93
CA TYR A 140 -21.54 11.51 4.25
C TYR A 140 -20.16 10.97 4.63
N VAL A 141 -19.90 10.95 5.94
CA VAL A 141 -18.67 10.42 6.54
C VAL A 141 -19.04 9.29 7.47
N LEU A 142 -18.53 8.10 7.22
CA LEU A 142 -18.50 7.01 8.19
C LEU A 142 -17.16 7.07 8.91
N THR A 143 -17.21 7.14 10.23
CA THR A 143 -16.05 7.03 11.11
C THR A 143 -16.19 5.75 11.91
N VAL A 144 -15.23 4.84 11.85
CA VAL A 144 -15.14 3.64 12.69
C VAL A 144 -13.90 3.78 13.56
N LYS A 145 -13.99 3.45 14.84
CA LYS A 145 -12.91 3.57 15.83
C LYS A 145 -12.69 2.26 16.55
N ASP A 146 -11.44 2.05 16.94
CA ASP A 146 -10.99 1.05 17.89
C ASP A 146 -10.18 1.76 18.99
N THR A 147 -10.30 1.30 20.22
CA THR A 147 -9.75 2.00 21.39
C THR A 147 -8.33 1.55 21.72
N TRP A 148 -7.91 0.33 21.35
CA TRP A 148 -6.58 -0.21 21.68
C TRP A 148 -5.53 -0.09 20.57
N GLY A 149 -5.96 0.12 19.33
CA GLY A 149 -5.08 0.43 18.21
C GLY A 149 -4.61 -0.80 17.42
N ASP A 150 -5.35 -1.91 17.52
CA ASP A 150 -5.12 -3.17 16.80
C ASP A 150 -6.32 -3.63 15.95
N GLY A 151 -7.44 -2.90 16.00
CA GLY A 151 -8.51 -2.97 15.00
C GLY A 151 -9.35 -4.25 15.03
N LEU A 152 -10.21 -4.42 14.03
CA LEU A 152 -11.26 -5.45 14.03
C LEU A 152 -10.76 -6.82 13.55
N GLN A 153 -9.69 -6.88 12.76
CA GLN A 153 -9.32 -8.14 12.11
C GLN A 153 -8.70 -9.19 13.05
N LYS A 154 -8.26 -8.79 14.25
CA LYS A 154 -7.62 -9.64 15.27
C LYS A 154 -8.60 -10.56 16.04
N GLY A 155 -9.68 -10.93 15.38
CA GLY A 155 -10.70 -11.88 15.82
C GLY A 155 -11.71 -12.21 14.71
N GLY A 156 -11.41 -11.88 13.44
CA GLY A 156 -12.34 -12.05 12.32
C GLY A 156 -13.40 -10.95 12.17
N GLY A 157 -13.28 -9.85 12.93
CA GLY A 157 -14.13 -8.67 12.80
C GLY A 157 -13.81 -7.85 11.54
N TYR A 158 -14.81 -7.13 11.04
CA TYR A 158 -14.76 -6.25 9.87
C TYR A 158 -15.99 -5.34 9.83
N TYR A 159 -15.93 -4.26 9.07
CA TYR A 159 -17.13 -3.51 8.68
C TYR A 159 -17.24 -3.42 7.15
N THR A 160 -18.47 -3.40 6.63
CA THR A 160 -18.74 -3.08 5.23
C THR A 160 -19.86 -2.06 5.12
N LEU A 161 -19.67 -1.06 4.27
CA LEU A 161 -20.70 -0.08 3.92
C LEU A 161 -21.14 -0.33 2.46
N ALA A 162 -22.44 -0.47 2.22
CA ALA A 162 -22.99 -0.72 0.89
C ALA A 162 -24.24 0.13 0.62
N VAL A 163 -24.44 0.54 -0.64
CA VAL A 163 -25.60 1.32 -1.10
C VAL A 163 -26.42 0.51 -2.10
N GLU A 164 -27.73 0.63 -2.03
CA GLU A 164 -28.68 -0.01 -2.94
C GLU A 164 -28.61 0.56 -4.36
N LYS A 165 -28.60 -0.33 -5.35
CA LYS A 165 -28.55 0.01 -6.78
C LYS A 165 -29.93 0.32 -7.33
N SER A 166 -30.01 1.19 -8.32
CA SER A 166 -31.20 1.30 -9.17
C SER A 166 -31.35 0.00 -9.98
N GLY A 167 -32.50 -0.67 -9.85
CA GLY A 167 -32.72 -2.05 -10.30
C GLY A 167 -32.53 -3.13 -9.23
N GLY A 168 -32.16 -2.75 -8.00
CA GLY A 168 -32.07 -3.66 -6.84
C GLY A 168 -30.69 -4.27 -6.61
N GLY A 169 -30.51 -4.83 -5.42
CA GLY A 169 -29.23 -5.37 -4.95
C GLY A 169 -28.22 -4.30 -4.52
N TRP A 170 -27.08 -4.73 -4.00
CA TRP A 170 -26.14 -3.85 -3.27
C TRP A 170 -24.87 -3.56 -4.08
N LYS A 171 -24.32 -2.35 -3.88
CA LYS A 171 -22.97 -1.94 -4.26
C LYS A 171 -22.17 -1.68 -2.98
N ALA A 172 -21.15 -2.49 -2.69
CA ALA A 172 -20.19 -2.16 -1.65
C ALA A 172 -19.45 -0.85 -2.00
N LEU A 173 -19.29 0.04 -1.03
CA LEU A 173 -18.45 1.24 -1.12
C LEU A 173 -17.16 1.06 -0.31
N VAL A 174 -17.25 0.40 0.84
CA VAL A 174 -16.12 0.15 1.76
C VAL A 174 -16.21 -1.27 2.30
N SER A 175 -15.05 -1.91 2.49
CA SER A 175 -14.84 -3.06 3.37
C SER A 175 -13.57 -2.79 4.17
N GLY A 176 -13.69 -2.62 5.48
CA GLY A 176 -12.61 -2.21 6.39
C GLY A 176 -12.55 -3.04 7.67
N GLY A 177 -11.58 -2.74 8.53
CA GLY A 177 -11.31 -3.46 9.77
C GLY A 177 -9.82 -3.59 10.10
N ASP A 178 -8.95 -3.47 9.09
CA ASP A 178 -7.51 -3.30 9.25
C ASP A 178 -7.20 -1.79 9.33
N PHE A 179 -7.37 -1.25 10.54
CA PHE A 179 -7.02 0.12 10.91
C PHE A 179 -6.60 0.10 12.37
N ARG A 180 -5.75 1.06 12.79
CA ARG A 180 -5.33 1.12 14.20
C ARG A 180 -6.41 1.69 15.10
N PHE A 181 -6.51 3.01 15.22
CA PHE A 181 -7.44 3.64 16.16
C PHE A 181 -8.71 4.17 15.49
N GLU A 182 -8.63 4.53 14.22
CA GLU A 182 -9.75 5.12 13.49
C GLU A 182 -9.61 4.93 11.98
N SER A 183 -10.75 4.74 11.31
CA SER A 183 -10.93 4.78 9.87
C SER A 183 -12.04 5.77 9.53
N VAL A 184 -11.82 6.60 8.51
CA VAL A 184 -12.71 7.68 8.09
C VAL A 184 -12.96 7.55 6.59
N ASP A 185 -14.18 7.16 6.24
CA ASP A 185 -14.63 6.93 4.86
C ASP A 185 -15.62 8.02 4.44
N THR A 186 -15.26 8.83 3.45
CA THR A 186 -16.13 9.88 2.89
C THR A 186 -16.74 9.38 1.58
N PHE A 187 -18.07 9.44 1.46
CA PHE A 187 -18.80 8.90 0.32
C PHE A 187 -20.01 9.77 -0.06
N SER A 188 -20.39 9.73 -1.34
CA SER A 188 -21.60 10.38 -1.87
C SER A 188 -22.67 9.38 -2.28
N ILE A 189 -23.93 9.81 -2.15
CA ILE A 189 -25.09 9.11 -2.70
C ILE A 189 -25.45 9.74 -4.05
N THR A 190 -25.81 8.90 -5.00
CA THR A 190 -26.04 9.25 -6.41
C THR A 190 -27.29 8.54 -6.92
N ALA A 191 -27.86 8.99 -8.04
CA ALA A 191 -29.00 8.32 -8.67
C ALA A 191 -28.72 6.83 -8.99
N ASN A 192 -27.45 6.47 -9.19
CA ASN A 192 -26.97 5.12 -9.54
C ASN A 192 -26.45 4.32 -8.34
N GLY A 193 -26.75 4.73 -7.10
CA GLY A 193 -26.27 4.09 -5.86
C GLY A 193 -25.33 5.03 -5.10
N GLY A 194 -24.09 4.62 -4.84
CA GLY A 194 -23.10 5.48 -4.17
C GLY A 194 -21.72 5.46 -4.80
N LYS A 195 -20.87 6.42 -4.41
CA LYS A 195 -19.46 6.54 -4.79
C LYS A 195 -18.62 6.85 -3.54
N LEU A 196 -17.58 6.06 -3.30
CA LEU A 196 -16.54 6.41 -2.34
C LEU A 196 -15.73 7.60 -2.89
N LEU A 197 -15.49 8.62 -2.06
CA LEU A 197 -14.75 9.83 -2.42
C LEU A 197 -13.34 9.80 -1.83
N SER A 198 -13.21 9.39 -0.58
CA SER A 198 -11.93 9.10 0.08
C SER A 198 -12.10 8.03 1.16
N SER A 199 -11.03 7.32 1.46
CA SER A 199 -10.88 6.52 2.68
C SER A 199 -9.54 6.88 3.31
N SER A 200 -9.49 7.02 4.63
CA SER A 200 -8.29 7.38 5.37
C SER A 200 -8.28 6.75 6.76
N VAL A 201 -7.17 6.08 7.10
CA VAL A 201 -6.97 5.51 8.44
C VAL A 201 -6.10 6.45 9.28
N VAL A 202 -6.54 6.77 10.49
CA VAL A 202 -5.80 7.61 11.43
C VAL A 202 -4.91 6.70 12.29
N SER A 203 -3.70 6.46 11.78
CA SER A 203 -2.57 6.13 12.63
C SER A 203 -2.24 7.36 13.49
N ALA A 204 -2.57 7.29 14.78
CA ALA A 204 -2.48 8.44 15.69
C ALA A 204 -1.03 8.93 15.90
N THR A 205 -0.60 9.90 15.10
CA THR A 205 0.60 10.69 15.35
C THR A 205 0.32 11.80 16.37
N THR A 206 -0.11 11.42 17.58
CA THR A 206 -0.05 12.32 18.73
C THR A 206 1.37 12.29 19.29
N SER A 207 2.03 13.45 19.28
CA SER A 207 3.28 13.64 20.01
C SER A 207 3.03 13.35 21.49
N LYS A 208 3.60 12.26 22.02
CA LYS A 208 3.56 11.97 23.46
C LYS A 208 4.09 13.20 24.21
N PRO A 209 3.35 13.76 25.20
CA PRO A 209 3.85 14.89 25.97
C PRO A 209 5.17 14.50 26.63
N MET A 210 6.13 15.42 26.55
CA MET A 210 7.53 15.18 26.91
C MET A 210 7.71 15.05 28.42
N TRP A 211 7.62 13.82 28.93
CA TRP A 211 8.26 13.49 30.21
C TRP A 211 9.77 13.46 30.00
N ALA A 212 10.47 14.38 30.66
CA ALA A 212 11.92 14.52 30.60
C ALA A 212 12.64 13.27 31.14
N PRO A 213 13.85 12.95 30.64
CA PRO A 213 14.62 11.83 31.16
C PRO A 213 15.13 12.09 32.58
N VAL A 214 14.85 11.17 33.50
CA VAL A 214 15.50 11.09 34.81
C VAL A 214 16.68 10.11 34.70
N PRO A 215 17.88 10.39 35.29
CA PRO A 215 19.08 9.64 34.96
C PRO A 215 19.18 8.24 35.59
N THR A 216 20.03 7.41 34.99
CA THR A 216 20.48 6.12 35.54
C THR A 216 21.41 6.28 36.75
N PRO A 217 21.21 5.51 37.84
CA PRO A 217 22.26 5.14 38.78
C PRO A 217 22.86 3.78 38.38
N SER A 218 24.18 3.60 38.50
CA SER A 218 24.86 2.32 38.24
C SER A 218 25.78 1.90 39.40
N ASN A 219 25.49 0.75 40.01
CA ASN A 219 26.31 0.02 40.99
C ASN A 219 26.51 0.78 42.34
N TYR A 220 26.68 0.14 43.50
CA TYR A 220 27.52 -1.04 43.80
C TYR A 220 26.86 -2.04 44.78
N ALA A 221 27.49 -3.21 44.93
CA ALA A 221 27.08 -4.29 45.84
C ALA A 221 27.89 -4.27 47.16
N HIS A 222 27.45 -5.01 48.20
CA HIS A 222 28.35 -5.75 49.10
C HIS A 222 27.62 -6.78 50.01
N GLN A 223 27.70 -8.07 49.66
CA GLN A 223 27.74 -9.27 50.55
C GLN A 223 26.53 -9.52 51.53
N ASN A 224 26.33 -10.69 52.17
CA ASN A 224 27.14 -11.92 52.27
C ASN A 224 26.29 -13.21 52.43
N SER A 225 26.94 -14.37 52.22
CA SER A 225 26.63 -15.71 52.76
C SER A 225 25.23 -16.33 52.62
N ASN A 226 25.11 -17.40 51.81
CA ASN A 226 25.02 -18.77 52.36
C ASN A 226 25.07 -19.86 51.28
N ASN A 227 25.49 -21.06 51.68
CA ASN A 227 25.64 -22.22 50.79
C ASN A 227 24.31 -22.95 50.57
N ASN A 228 24.01 -23.34 49.31
CA ASN A 228 23.76 -24.76 48.99
C ASN A 228 23.76 -25.05 47.49
N LYS A 229 24.28 -26.23 47.13
CA LYS A 229 24.32 -26.79 45.76
C LYS A 229 23.44 -28.04 45.71
N PRO A 230 22.48 -28.10 44.78
CA PRO A 230 22.25 -29.34 44.04
C PRO A 230 22.51 -29.18 42.54
N SER A 231 22.72 -30.30 41.85
CA SER A 231 22.81 -30.39 40.40
C SER A 231 21.73 -31.34 39.89
N ALA A 232 20.97 -30.94 38.87
CA ALA A 232 19.98 -31.81 38.24
C ALA A 232 19.83 -31.54 36.73
N SER A 233 20.06 -32.61 35.98
CA SER A 233 19.69 -32.91 34.59
C SER A 233 18.64 -32.03 33.85
N LYS A 234 19.03 -31.63 32.64
CA LYS A 234 18.15 -31.38 31.47
C LYS A 234 17.30 -32.61 31.13
N PRO A 235 15.96 -32.51 31.00
CA PRO A 235 15.14 -33.55 30.40
C PRO A 235 15.15 -33.48 28.87
N SER A 236 15.33 -34.63 28.21
CA SER A 236 14.92 -34.84 26.82
C SER A 236 13.72 -35.77 26.80
N PHE A 237 12.68 -35.46 26.02
CA PHE A 237 11.60 -36.41 25.75
C PHE A 237 11.61 -36.84 24.28
N GLN A 238 11.67 -38.16 24.09
CA GLN A 238 11.53 -38.82 22.79
C GLN A 238 10.06 -39.13 22.53
N ALA A 239 9.68 -39.22 21.25
CA ALA A 239 8.34 -39.67 20.88
C ALA A 239 8.18 -41.18 21.03
N THR A 240 7.06 -41.60 21.62
CA THR A 240 6.48 -42.95 21.52
C THR A 240 5.00 -42.78 21.21
N GLY A 241 4.38 -43.73 20.51
CA GLY A 241 3.02 -43.56 19.97
C GLY A 241 2.16 -44.82 20.07
N ALA A 242 0.87 -44.63 19.75
CA ALA A 242 -0.22 -45.61 19.84
C ALA A 242 -0.60 -46.00 21.29
N MET A 243 -1.85 -46.37 21.64
CA MET A 243 -3.10 -46.56 20.87
C MET A 243 -4.27 -45.88 21.63
N VAL A 244 -5.31 -45.42 20.92
CA VAL A 244 -6.70 -45.38 21.43
C VAL A 244 -7.64 -45.72 20.27
N GLU A 245 -8.67 -46.54 20.53
CA GLU A 245 -9.60 -47.03 19.52
C GLU A 245 -10.84 -46.14 19.31
N GLN A 246 -11.70 -46.59 18.40
CA GLN A 246 -12.88 -45.90 17.89
C GLN A 246 -13.94 -45.57 18.96
N PHE A 247 -14.47 -44.36 18.93
CA PHE A 247 -15.92 -44.13 18.88
C PHE A 247 -16.21 -43.03 17.83
N GLY A 248 -17.31 -43.17 17.09
CA GLY A 248 -17.55 -42.42 15.85
C GLY A 248 -18.46 -41.20 15.98
N GLY A 249 -18.80 -40.59 14.82
CA GLY A 249 -19.90 -39.61 14.74
C GLY A 249 -19.53 -38.15 14.43
N GLY A 250 -18.36 -37.87 13.84
CA GLY A 250 -17.98 -36.52 13.43
C GLY A 250 -17.35 -36.47 12.04
N SER A 251 -18.02 -35.81 11.08
CA SER A 251 -17.46 -35.57 9.75
C SER A 251 -16.39 -34.47 9.80
N PHE A 252 -15.15 -34.84 10.13
CA PHE A 252 -13.99 -34.00 9.91
C PHE A 252 -13.87 -33.65 8.42
N LEU A 253 -14.30 -32.45 8.06
CA LEU A 253 -13.93 -31.86 6.77
C LEU A 253 -12.41 -31.72 6.74
N GLN A 254 -11.76 -32.50 5.88
CA GLN A 254 -10.33 -32.44 5.68
C GLN A 254 -9.94 -31.00 5.33
N PHE A 255 -8.99 -30.43 6.10
CA PHE A 255 -8.45 -29.10 5.84
C PHE A 255 -7.54 -29.11 4.60
N THR A 256 -8.14 -29.22 3.41
CA THR A 256 -7.44 -28.96 2.15
C THR A 256 -7.14 -27.47 2.06
N SER A 257 -5.88 -27.11 1.84
CA SER A 257 -5.41 -25.72 1.85
C SER A 257 -6.03 -24.87 0.73
N ARG A 258 -7.06 -24.09 1.08
CA ARG A 258 -7.67 -23.04 0.22
C ARG A 258 -7.84 -21.70 0.93
N MET A 259 -6.91 -21.33 1.81
CA MET A 259 -6.74 -19.93 2.19
C MET A 259 -6.07 -19.17 1.04
N GLY A 260 -6.89 -18.55 0.19
CA GLY A 260 -6.45 -17.41 -0.62
C GLY A 260 -6.29 -16.17 0.26
N CYS A 261 -5.63 -15.13 -0.28
CA CYS A 261 -5.56 -13.83 0.40
C CYS A 261 -6.94 -13.14 0.41
N PRO A 262 -7.18 -12.19 1.35
CA PRO A 262 -8.36 -11.33 1.35
C PRO A 262 -8.57 -10.59 0.02
N ASN A 263 -9.81 -10.17 -0.25
CA ASN A 263 -10.25 -9.63 -1.55
C ASN A 263 -9.57 -8.32 -2.02
N ASN A 264 -8.71 -7.72 -1.20
CA ASN A 264 -7.89 -6.53 -1.48
C ASN A 264 -6.40 -6.79 -1.19
N GLN A 265 -5.97 -8.05 -1.12
CA GLN A 265 -4.59 -8.45 -0.86
C GLN A 265 -4.11 -9.48 -1.88
N ARG A 266 -2.88 -9.33 -2.34
CA ARG A 266 -2.25 -10.23 -3.32
C ARG A 266 -1.25 -11.14 -2.61
N LYS A 267 -1.22 -12.43 -2.96
CA LYS A 267 -0.21 -13.34 -2.43
C LYS A 267 1.15 -12.97 -3.04
N ALA A 268 2.10 -12.67 -2.17
CA ALA A 268 3.48 -12.36 -2.50
C ALA A 268 4.39 -13.48 -2.02
N LYS A 269 5.51 -13.64 -2.73
CA LYS A 269 6.61 -14.53 -2.36
C LYS A 269 7.93 -13.83 -2.63
N PHE A 270 8.76 -13.72 -1.60
CA PHE A 270 10.16 -13.37 -1.75
C PHE A 270 11.00 -14.65 -1.63
N GLU A 271 11.90 -14.87 -2.58
CA GLU A 271 12.84 -15.98 -2.63
C GLU A 271 14.26 -15.40 -2.64
N ILE A 272 15.13 -15.87 -1.76
CA ILE A 272 16.53 -15.44 -1.71
C ILE A 272 17.46 -16.64 -1.52
N GLN A 273 18.46 -16.73 -2.38
CA GLN A 273 19.61 -17.60 -2.28
C GLN A 273 20.81 -16.73 -1.96
N LEU A 274 21.43 -16.93 -0.80
CA LEU A 274 22.63 -16.21 -0.40
C LEU A 274 23.86 -16.79 -1.10
N ASP A 275 24.91 -16.00 -1.15
CA ASP A 275 26.21 -16.39 -1.70
C ASP A 275 27.14 -16.90 -0.58
N ARG A 276 28.48 -16.89 -0.75
CA ARG A 276 29.39 -17.34 0.31
C ARG A 276 29.41 -16.44 1.56
N PHE A 277 28.73 -15.29 1.57
CA PHE A 277 28.74 -14.29 2.65
C PHE A 277 27.33 -13.89 3.14
N GLY A 278 26.40 -14.85 3.29
CA GLY A 278 25.03 -14.55 3.75
C GLY A 278 24.91 -13.69 5.02
N ALA A 279 25.87 -13.78 5.95
CA ALA A 279 25.86 -13.05 7.22
C ALA A 279 25.87 -11.51 7.11
N GLU A 280 26.27 -10.95 5.96
CA GLU A 280 26.19 -9.50 5.72
C GLU A 280 24.95 -9.07 4.90
N THR A 281 24.16 -10.03 4.43
CA THR A 281 22.90 -9.76 3.74
C THR A 281 21.73 -9.64 4.71
N THR A 282 20.94 -8.57 4.56
CA THR A 282 19.62 -8.44 5.21
C THR A 282 18.64 -7.80 4.25
N TRP A 283 17.32 -7.91 4.47
CA TRP A 283 16.35 -7.27 3.58
C TRP A 283 15.04 -6.92 4.28
N THR A 284 14.36 -5.91 3.76
CA THR A 284 13.02 -5.49 4.21
C THR A 284 12.14 -5.14 3.02
N LEU A 285 10.86 -5.50 3.10
CA LEU A 285 9.80 -5.01 2.22
C LEU A 285 8.96 -3.99 2.98
N GLN A 286 9.05 -2.72 2.59
CA GLN A 286 8.33 -1.60 3.18
C GLN A 286 7.14 -1.18 2.32
N ALA A 287 6.01 -0.87 2.96
CA ALA A 287 4.89 -0.15 2.37
C ALA A 287 5.19 1.36 2.23
N SER A 288 4.26 2.14 1.69
CA SER A 288 4.45 3.58 1.42
C SER A 288 4.53 4.43 2.68
N ASP A 289 3.89 3.98 3.77
CA ASP A 289 3.99 4.55 5.12
C ASP A 289 5.28 4.16 5.86
N GLY A 290 6.07 3.25 5.30
CA GLY A 290 7.30 2.69 5.89
C GLY A 290 7.11 1.41 6.69
N TYR A 291 5.88 0.88 6.84
CA TYR A 291 5.63 -0.37 7.58
C TYR A 291 6.30 -1.57 6.89
N VAL A 292 7.03 -2.38 7.67
CA VAL A 292 7.78 -3.55 7.17
C VAL A 292 6.87 -4.79 7.14
N PHE A 293 6.32 -5.11 5.97
CA PHE A 293 5.46 -6.29 5.75
C PHE A 293 6.21 -7.62 5.76
N MET A 294 7.46 -7.61 5.29
CA MET A 294 8.32 -8.79 5.18
C MET A 294 9.78 -8.39 5.45
N LYS A 295 10.57 -9.30 6.01
CA LYS A 295 12.02 -9.15 6.25
C LYS A 295 12.67 -10.52 6.41
N ASN A 296 14.00 -10.59 6.43
CA ASN A 296 14.73 -11.80 6.78
C ASN A 296 14.30 -12.34 8.16
N SER A 297 14.03 -13.64 8.27
CA SER A 297 13.59 -14.26 9.54
C SER A 297 14.71 -14.41 10.57
N ARG A 298 15.95 -14.47 10.09
CA ARG A 298 17.19 -14.77 10.84
C ARG A 298 18.37 -13.98 10.27
N THR A 299 19.50 -13.99 10.96
CA THR A 299 20.80 -13.79 10.32
C THR A 299 21.10 -15.02 9.46
N TYR A 300 21.65 -14.84 8.26
CA TYR A 300 21.93 -15.95 7.35
C TYR A 300 23.34 -16.51 7.54
N ASP A 301 23.47 -17.80 7.30
CA ASP A 301 24.76 -18.47 7.15
C ASP A 301 25.28 -18.41 5.70
N LYS A 302 26.44 -19.04 5.46
CA LYS A 302 27.04 -19.19 4.13
C LYS A 302 26.14 -20.03 3.19
N ASN A 303 25.87 -19.50 2.00
CA ASN A 303 25.00 -20.09 0.97
C ASN A 303 23.57 -20.40 1.43
N ASP A 304 23.08 -19.72 2.46
CA ASP A 304 21.76 -19.97 3.05
C ASP A 304 20.61 -19.70 2.05
N TYR A 305 19.43 -20.25 2.31
CA TYR A 305 18.25 -20.08 1.45
C TYR A 305 17.00 -19.73 2.28
N GLU A 306 16.16 -18.85 1.75
CA GLU A 306 14.88 -18.51 2.36
C GLU A 306 13.79 -18.21 1.32
N VAL A 307 12.57 -18.65 1.63
CA VAL A 307 11.34 -18.24 0.96
C VAL A 307 10.38 -17.69 2.00
N VAL A 308 9.89 -16.47 1.81
CA VAL A 308 8.85 -15.85 2.66
C VAL A 308 7.63 -15.54 1.81
N GLU A 309 6.47 -16.10 2.19
CA GLU A 309 5.18 -15.77 1.57
C GLU A 309 4.34 -14.88 2.50
N LYS A 310 3.61 -13.91 1.91
CA LYS A 310 2.76 -12.98 2.65
C LYS A 310 1.61 -12.49 1.77
N CYS A 311 0.43 -12.24 2.33
CA CYS A 311 -0.60 -11.46 1.66
C CYS A 311 -0.29 -9.96 1.83
N LEU A 312 -0.23 -9.22 0.72
CA LEU A 312 0.09 -7.79 0.70
C LEU A 312 -1.11 -6.97 0.18
N PRO A 313 -1.58 -5.97 0.95
CA PRO A 313 -2.55 -4.97 0.48
C PRO A 313 -2.16 -4.20 -0.80
N GLU A 314 -3.08 -3.40 -1.30
CA GLU A 314 -2.91 -2.53 -2.48
C GLU A 314 -2.03 -1.29 -2.22
N ASP A 315 -0.71 -1.44 -2.11
CA ASP A 315 0.19 -0.28 -1.88
C ASP A 315 1.42 -0.19 -2.81
N LYS A 316 2.11 0.97 -2.79
CA LYS A 316 3.48 1.14 -3.31
C LYS A 316 4.45 0.49 -2.32
N TYR A 317 5.09 -0.59 -2.73
CA TYR A 317 6.08 -1.30 -1.94
C TYR A 317 7.51 -1.01 -2.41
N LYS A 318 8.44 -1.06 -1.46
CA LYS A 318 9.87 -0.93 -1.66
C LYS A 318 10.58 -2.10 -0.98
N LEU A 319 11.14 -3.00 -1.78
CA LEU A 319 12.14 -3.96 -1.27
C LEU A 319 13.47 -3.22 -1.17
N ILE A 320 14.15 -3.37 -0.05
CA ILE A 320 15.55 -2.99 0.13
C ILE A 320 16.31 -4.26 0.50
N VAL A 321 17.31 -4.62 -0.29
CA VAL A 321 18.25 -5.72 0.01
C VAL A 321 19.58 -5.07 0.34
N TYR A 322 20.04 -5.21 1.58
CA TYR A 322 21.32 -4.69 2.06
C TYR A 322 22.43 -5.72 1.88
N ASP A 323 23.63 -5.20 1.67
CA ASP A 323 24.87 -5.96 1.59
C ASP A 323 25.97 -5.19 2.33
N GLY A 324 26.80 -5.88 3.11
CA GLY A 324 27.76 -5.26 4.03
C GLY A 324 28.99 -4.72 3.31
N ALA A 325 29.57 -5.50 2.41
CA ALA A 325 30.72 -5.15 1.58
C ALA A 325 30.29 -4.16 0.49
N GLY A 326 29.21 -4.47 -0.23
CA GLY A 326 28.69 -3.68 -1.34
C GLY A 326 29.15 -4.15 -2.72
N ASP A 327 29.62 -5.39 -2.85
CA ASP A 327 29.86 -6.08 -4.13
C ASP A 327 28.65 -6.91 -4.62
N GLY A 328 27.68 -7.14 -3.74
CA GLY A 328 26.40 -7.78 -4.02
C GLY A 328 26.46 -9.30 -3.89
N ILE A 329 25.31 -9.91 -3.63
CA ILE A 329 25.15 -11.34 -3.32
C ILE A 329 25.40 -12.30 -4.51
N CYS A 330 26.35 -12.03 -5.42
CA CYS A 330 26.52 -12.81 -6.64
C CYS A 330 27.95 -12.93 -7.19
N CYS A 331 28.02 -13.76 -8.24
CA CYS A 331 28.99 -13.70 -9.32
C CYS A 331 30.42 -14.12 -8.94
N ALA A 332 31.23 -13.25 -8.34
CA ALA A 332 32.58 -13.62 -7.91
C ALA A 332 32.55 -14.37 -6.57
N HIS A 333 31.59 -14.04 -5.71
CA HIS A 333 31.54 -14.52 -4.34
C HIS A 333 30.52 -15.66 -4.12
N GLY A 334 29.57 -15.88 -5.03
CA GLY A 334 28.77 -17.11 -5.14
C GLY A 334 27.60 -16.93 -6.09
N ASN A 335 26.81 -17.97 -6.37
CA ASN A 335 25.67 -17.85 -7.29
C ASN A 335 24.36 -17.47 -6.56
N GLY A 336 24.46 -16.50 -5.64
CA GLY A 336 23.30 -15.95 -4.96
C GLY A 336 22.46 -15.04 -5.86
N TYR A 337 21.20 -14.89 -5.47
CA TYR A 337 20.18 -14.10 -6.16
C TYR A 337 19.00 -13.82 -5.23
N TYR A 338 18.17 -12.85 -5.58
CA TYR A 338 16.84 -12.71 -5.00
C TYR A 338 15.77 -12.55 -6.08
N VAL A 339 14.54 -12.95 -5.77
CA VAL A 339 13.37 -12.86 -6.65
C VAL A 339 12.14 -12.45 -5.83
N PHE A 340 11.31 -11.57 -6.38
CA PHE A 340 10.00 -11.26 -5.82
C PHE A 340 8.91 -11.61 -6.83
N TYR A 341 7.94 -12.40 -6.38
CA TYR A 341 6.80 -12.84 -7.17
C TYR A 341 5.48 -12.36 -6.57
N LEU A 342 4.48 -12.16 -7.44
CA LEU A 342 3.08 -11.99 -7.04
C LEU A 342 2.20 -13.03 -7.75
N GLU A 343 1.17 -13.53 -7.07
CA GLU A 343 0.19 -14.45 -7.63
C GLU A 343 -0.88 -13.70 -8.43
N THR A 344 -1.14 -14.06 -9.69
CA THR A 344 -2.33 -13.68 -10.49
C THR A 344 -2.95 -14.97 -11.01
N ASP A 345 -4.28 -15.11 -10.89
CA ASP A 345 -5.05 -16.22 -11.47
C ASP A 345 -4.48 -17.61 -11.16
N GLY A 346 -4.00 -17.81 -9.93
CA GLY A 346 -3.38 -19.05 -9.45
C GLY A 346 -1.96 -19.32 -9.96
N LYS A 347 -1.26 -18.31 -10.49
CA LYS A 347 0.10 -18.40 -11.05
C LYS A 347 1.02 -17.35 -10.46
N TRP A 348 2.23 -17.77 -10.10
CA TRP A 348 3.33 -16.87 -9.73
C TRP A 348 3.89 -16.17 -10.97
N GLU A 349 3.98 -14.83 -10.93
CA GLU A 349 4.69 -14.00 -11.91
C GLU A 349 5.91 -13.36 -11.23
N GLU A 350 7.08 -13.46 -11.85
CA GLU A 350 8.28 -12.75 -11.40
C GLU A 350 8.13 -11.24 -11.67
N ILE A 351 8.08 -10.44 -10.61
CA ILE A 351 7.98 -8.98 -10.71
C ILE A 351 9.37 -8.40 -10.90
N PHE A 352 10.33 -8.81 -10.07
CA PHE A 352 11.75 -8.46 -10.23
C PHE A 352 12.67 -9.52 -9.63
N ARG A 353 13.91 -9.49 -10.12
CA ARG A 353 15.03 -10.33 -9.71
C ARG A 353 16.28 -9.46 -9.61
N GLY A 354 17.15 -9.78 -8.67
CA GLY A 354 18.43 -9.09 -8.50
C GLY A 354 19.46 -9.97 -7.78
N GLY A 355 20.51 -9.32 -7.28
CA GLY A 355 21.66 -9.96 -6.64
C GLY A 355 23.00 -9.42 -7.15
N LYS A 356 23.03 -8.88 -8.38
CA LYS A 356 24.20 -8.22 -8.97
C LYS A 356 24.12 -6.70 -8.83
N PHE A 357 24.66 -6.15 -7.75
CA PHE A 357 24.67 -4.71 -7.48
C PHE A 357 25.97 -4.30 -6.76
N LYS A 358 26.57 -3.17 -7.16
CA LYS A 358 27.83 -2.66 -6.59
C LYS A 358 27.59 -1.51 -5.62
N ALA A 359 26.79 -1.76 -4.60
CA ALA A 359 26.44 -0.82 -3.55
C ALA A 359 26.01 -1.56 -2.28
N LYS A 360 26.07 -0.93 -1.11
CA LYS A 360 25.61 -1.54 0.16
C LYS A 360 24.08 -1.76 0.26
N LYS A 361 23.35 -1.47 -0.81
CA LYS A 361 21.94 -1.81 -0.97
C LYS A 361 21.53 -1.85 -2.45
N ASP A 362 20.65 -2.78 -2.76
CA ASP A 362 19.73 -2.75 -3.90
C ASP A 362 18.37 -2.20 -3.42
N THR A 363 17.56 -1.63 -4.30
CA THR A 363 16.24 -1.08 -3.95
C THR A 363 15.29 -1.19 -5.12
N GLN A 364 14.24 -2.01 -4.95
CA GLN A 364 13.25 -2.31 -5.98
C GLN A 364 11.86 -1.85 -5.54
N SER A 365 11.25 -0.94 -6.32
CA SER A 365 9.91 -0.42 -6.06
C SER A 365 8.86 -1.11 -6.95
N MET A 366 7.62 -1.20 -6.46
CA MET A 366 6.46 -1.70 -7.21
C MET A 366 5.14 -1.13 -6.67
N LYS A 367 4.07 -1.17 -7.47
CA LYS A 367 2.69 -0.85 -7.03
C LYS A 367 1.79 -2.08 -7.19
N ILE A 368 1.10 -2.45 -6.10
CA ILE A 368 0.05 -3.47 -6.03
C ILE A 368 -1.32 -2.76 -5.97
N GLY A 369 -2.35 -3.36 -6.59
CA GLY A 369 -3.70 -2.80 -6.68
C GLY A 369 -4.05 -2.25 -8.08
N PRO A 370 -5.24 -1.63 -8.22
CA PRO A 370 -5.74 -1.15 -9.50
C PRO A 370 -4.95 0.07 -10.01
N ILE A 371 -4.91 0.20 -11.34
CA ILE A 371 -4.44 1.40 -12.03
C ILE A 371 -5.68 2.21 -12.40
N PHE A 372 -5.75 3.45 -11.89
CA PHE A 372 -6.84 4.35 -12.22
C PHE A 372 -6.55 5.06 -13.54
N MET A 373 -7.22 4.61 -14.61
CA MET A 373 -7.24 5.32 -15.89
C MET A 373 -8.61 5.98 -16.08
N ASN A 374 -8.63 7.25 -16.48
CA ASN A 374 -9.77 7.89 -17.11
C ASN A 374 -9.76 7.65 -18.63
N SER A 375 -10.81 8.05 -19.34
CA SER A 375 -10.93 7.79 -20.79
C SER A 375 -9.83 8.45 -21.65
N ARG A 376 -9.22 9.56 -21.21
CA ARG A 376 -8.09 10.20 -21.90
C ARG A 376 -6.77 9.45 -21.68
N ASP A 377 -6.58 8.90 -20.48
CA ASP A 377 -5.44 8.03 -20.16
C ASP A 377 -5.47 6.77 -21.04
N GLU A 378 -6.66 6.15 -21.14
CA GLU A 378 -6.91 5.01 -22.01
C GLU A 378 -6.71 5.35 -23.49
N GLU A 379 -7.19 6.51 -23.96
CA GLU A 379 -7.00 6.99 -25.32
C GLU A 379 -5.50 7.11 -25.69
N TRP A 380 -4.69 7.68 -24.79
CA TRP A 380 -3.23 7.75 -24.97
C TRP A 380 -2.57 6.37 -24.98
N LEU A 381 -2.98 5.47 -24.10
CA LEU A 381 -2.44 4.11 -24.03
C LEU A 381 -2.75 3.31 -25.31
N VAL A 382 -4.00 3.37 -25.78
CA VAL A 382 -4.47 2.70 -27.00
C VAL A 382 -3.83 3.30 -28.25
N ALA A 383 -3.66 4.62 -28.33
CA ALA A 383 -2.98 5.28 -29.43
C ALA A 383 -1.52 4.79 -29.59
N HIS A 384 -0.76 4.66 -28.50
CA HIS A 384 0.60 4.09 -28.58
C HIS A 384 0.60 2.58 -28.85
N ASN A 385 -0.24 1.82 -28.14
CA ASN A 385 -0.22 0.36 -28.23
C ASN A 385 -0.69 -0.17 -29.58
N SER A 386 -1.62 0.52 -30.27
CA SER A 386 -1.98 0.22 -31.65
C SER A 386 -0.78 0.32 -32.61
N ARG A 387 -0.02 1.43 -32.57
CA ARG A 387 1.20 1.59 -33.39
C ARG A 387 2.25 0.53 -33.05
N ARG A 388 2.50 0.26 -31.76
CA ARG A 388 3.46 -0.78 -31.35
C ARG A 388 3.05 -2.17 -31.85
N LYS A 389 1.76 -2.51 -31.78
CA LYS A 389 1.19 -3.78 -32.26
C LYS A 389 1.31 -3.94 -33.78
N GLN A 390 1.20 -2.84 -34.53
CA GLN A 390 1.46 -2.77 -35.97
C GLN A 390 2.96 -2.87 -36.28
N TYR A 391 3.76 -1.90 -35.86
CA TYR A 391 5.14 -1.75 -36.34
C TYR A 391 6.11 -2.78 -35.77
N HIS A 392 5.95 -3.27 -34.52
CA HIS A 392 6.78 -4.39 -34.05
C HIS A 392 6.59 -5.60 -34.97
N LYS A 393 5.34 -5.93 -35.31
CA LYS A 393 5.00 -7.04 -36.20
C LYS A 393 5.51 -6.80 -37.63
N GLN A 394 5.38 -5.57 -38.15
CA GLN A 394 5.88 -5.18 -39.47
C GLN A 394 7.40 -5.35 -39.58
N TYR A 395 8.14 -5.03 -38.51
CA TYR A 395 9.60 -5.20 -38.41
C TYR A 395 10.02 -6.57 -37.86
N GLY A 396 9.16 -7.59 -37.92
CA GLY A 396 9.50 -8.98 -37.58
C GLY A 396 9.75 -9.27 -36.09
N LYS A 397 9.36 -8.35 -35.19
CA LYS A 397 9.53 -8.47 -33.74
C LYS A 397 8.21 -8.85 -33.06
N SER A 398 8.31 -9.42 -31.85
CA SER A 398 7.12 -9.62 -31.01
C SER A 398 6.59 -8.30 -30.46
N TYR A 399 5.26 -8.21 -30.35
CA TYR A 399 4.58 -7.08 -29.73
C TYR A 399 4.93 -6.99 -28.24
N VAL A 400 5.26 -5.79 -27.78
CA VAL A 400 5.51 -5.48 -26.36
C VAL A 400 4.65 -4.27 -26.00
N PRO A 401 3.51 -4.46 -25.30
CA PRO A 401 2.63 -3.36 -24.93
C PRO A 401 3.29 -2.44 -23.91
N LEU A 402 3.03 -1.15 -24.04
CA LEU A 402 3.18 -0.19 -22.95
C LEU A 402 2.09 -0.41 -21.91
N LYS A 403 2.45 -0.09 -20.68
CA LYS A 403 1.63 -0.10 -19.47
C LYS A 403 1.41 1.35 -19.03
N TRP A 404 0.19 1.73 -18.66
CA TRP A 404 -0.03 3.06 -18.10
C TRP A 404 0.64 3.23 -16.73
N SER A 405 1.04 4.45 -16.41
CA SER A 405 1.64 4.86 -15.14
C SER A 405 1.08 6.22 -14.71
N GLU A 406 0.49 6.26 -13.51
CA GLU A 406 0.04 7.52 -12.91
C GLU A 406 1.23 8.39 -12.50
N GLY A 407 2.36 7.82 -12.08
CA GLY A 407 3.56 8.60 -11.74
C GLY A 407 4.20 9.27 -12.96
N LEU A 408 4.25 8.61 -14.12
CA LEU A 408 4.72 9.23 -15.37
C LEU A 408 3.76 10.33 -15.85
N LYS A 409 2.44 10.17 -15.65
CA LYS A 409 1.42 11.18 -15.89
C LYS A 409 1.53 12.37 -14.93
N GLU A 410 1.76 12.14 -13.63
CA GLU A 410 1.98 13.19 -12.62
C GLU A 410 3.17 14.10 -12.98
N VAL A 411 4.29 13.53 -13.44
CA VAL A 411 5.46 14.33 -13.88
C VAL A 411 5.28 14.92 -15.28
N SER A 412 4.49 14.28 -16.15
CA SER A 412 4.07 14.88 -17.43
C SER A 412 3.21 16.13 -17.22
N ALA A 413 2.26 16.08 -16.29
CA ALA A 413 1.35 17.19 -16.01
C ALA A 413 2.08 18.43 -15.47
N LYS A 414 3.04 18.22 -14.56
CA LYS A 414 3.90 19.30 -14.04
C LYS A 414 4.66 19.99 -15.17
N TYR A 415 5.32 19.22 -16.04
CA TYR A 415 6.09 19.81 -17.15
C TYR A 415 5.20 20.43 -18.25
N ALA A 416 3.99 19.89 -18.47
CA ALA A 416 3.03 20.49 -19.39
C ALA A 416 2.60 21.89 -18.92
N GLU A 417 2.44 22.07 -17.61
CA GLU A 417 2.09 23.35 -16.98
C GLU A 417 3.27 24.35 -17.04
N GLU A 418 4.49 23.91 -16.71
CA GLU A 418 5.71 24.72 -16.85
C GLU A 418 5.90 25.22 -18.30
N LEU A 419 5.64 24.35 -19.28
CA LEU A 419 5.72 24.67 -20.70
C LEU A 419 4.65 25.64 -21.21
N LEU A 420 3.59 25.96 -20.44
CA LEU A 420 2.65 27.03 -20.82
C LEU A 420 3.38 28.37 -21.00
N SER A 421 4.41 28.64 -20.21
CA SER A 421 5.29 29.81 -20.38
C SER A 421 5.90 29.91 -21.80
N SER A 422 6.11 28.79 -22.47
CA SER A 422 6.66 28.70 -23.83
C SER A 422 5.62 28.90 -24.95
N CYS A 423 4.32 28.90 -24.64
CA CYS A 423 3.25 28.95 -25.64
C CYS A 423 3.33 30.12 -26.64
N PRO A 424 3.78 31.34 -26.28
CA PRO A 424 4.02 32.44 -27.23
C PRO A 424 5.12 32.14 -28.26
N SER A 425 6.09 31.27 -27.95
CA SER A 425 7.15 30.83 -28.87
C SER A 425 6.62 29.86 -29.94
N PRO A 426 7.22 29.81 -31.14
CA PRO A 426 7.05 28.67 -32.05
C PRO A 426 7.68 27.39 -31.47
N THR A 427 8.86 27.46 -30.85
CA THR A 427 9.57 26.28 -30.30
C THR A 427 8.88 25.68 -29.07
N ILE A 428 9.07 24.38 -28.86
CA ILE A 428 8.85 23.71 -27.58
C ILE A 428 10.23 23.31 -27.04
N ILE A 429 10.36 23.17 -25.72
CA ILE A 429 11.63 22.89 -25.04
C ILE A 429 11.51 21.52 -24.37
N HIS A 430 12.57 20.70 -24.46
CA HIS A 430 12.67 19.42 -23.77
C HIS A 430 13.10 19.61 -22.31
N ASP A 431 12.57 18.80 -21.40
CA ASP A 431 12.86 18.91 -19.97
C ASP A 431 14.33 18.61 -19.66
N PRO A 432 15.13 19.59 -19.22
CA PRO A 432 16.56 19.38 -18.93
C PRO A 432 16.80 18.66 -17.61
N ASN A 433 15.76 18.49 -16.77
CA ASN A 433 15.84 17.88 -15.45
C ASN A 433 15.25 16.45 -15.42
N THR A 434 14.61 16.02 -16.51
CA THR A 434 14.10 14.65 -16.62
C THR A 434 15.24 13.64 -16.77
N SER A 435 14.96 12.42 -16.34
CA SER A 435 15.69 11.23 -16.81
C SER A 435 14.81 10.28 -17.61
N TYR A 436 13.48 10.46 -17.57
CA TYR A 436 12.53 9.65 -18.32
C TYR A 436 12.58 9.99 -19.80
N GLY A 437 12.27 9.01 -20.65
CA GLY A 437 12.01 9.27 -22.07
C GLY A 437 10.87 10.28 -22.22
N GLU A 438 10.89 11.07 -23.28
CA GLU A 438 9.96 12.20 -23.48
C GLU A 438 9.53 12.34 -24.94
N ASN A 439 8.23 12.45 -25.17
CA ASN A 439 7.67 13.00 -26.41
C ASN A 439 6.85 14.25 -26.09
N LEU A 440 7.03 15.30 -26.89
CA LEU A 440 6.39 16.60 -26.68
C LEU A 440 5.58 17.02 -27.90
N ALA A 441 4.37 17.49 -27.69
CA ALA A 441 3.60 18.18 -28.71
C ALA A 441 3.06 19.52 -28.21
N LYS A 442 2.78 20.39 -29.18
CA LYS A 442 2.07 21.65 -29.01
C LYS A 442 0.97 21.75 -30.06
N ASN A 443 -0.15 22.33 -29.66
CA ASN A 443 -1.27 22.74 -30.49
C ASN A 443 -1.58 24.20 -30.18
N ARG A 444 -1.44 25.11 -31.14
CA ARG A 444 -1.72 26.54 -30.90
C ARG A 444 -2.44 27.17 -32.09
N GLY A 445 -3.46 27.98 -31.80
CA GLY A 445 -4.09 28.88 -32.76
C GLY A 445 -5.58 29.11 -32.50
N ILE A 446 -6.14 30.02 -33.29
CA ILE A 446 -7.59 30.30 -33.41
C ILE A 446 -8.32 29.14 -34.09
N ASN A 447 -9.64 29.24 -34.26
CA ASN A 447 -10.46 28.34 -35.11
C ASN A 447 -10.22 26.84 -34.82
N GLY A 448 -10.03 26.52 -33.54
CA GLY A 448 -9.82 25.16 -33.07
C GLY A 448 -8.41 24.57 -33.24
N TRP A 449 -7.41 25.31 -33.74
CA TRP A 449 -6.05 24.78 -33.88
C TRP A 449 -5.40 24.41 -32.52
N GLY A 450 -5.77 25.13 -31.45
CA GLY A 450 -5.34 24.89 -30.06
C GLY A 450 -6.22 23.95 -29.23
N ASP A 451 -7.28 23.34 -29.78
CA ASP A 451 -8.20 22.50 -29.00
C ASP A 451 -7.54 21.24 -28.43
N LEU A 452 -8.27 20.56 -27.55
CA LEU A 452 -8.00 19.15 -27.27
C LEU A 452 -8.24 18.34 -28.56
N LYS A 453 -7.17 17.74 -29.09
CA LYS A 453 -7.24 16.80 -30.23
C LYS A 453 -7.17 15.37 -29.72
N PRO A 454 -7.73 14.39 -30.44
CA PRO A 454 -7.58 12.99 -30.10
C PRO A 454 -6.10 12.63 -29.86
N ALA A 455 -5.82 11.79 -28.86
CA ALA A 455 -4.48 11.30 -28.56
C ALA A 455 -3.91 10.57 -29.78
N ASP A 456 -4.75 9.86 -30.53
CA ASP A 456 -4.43 9.25 -31.82
C ASP A 456 -3.82 10.27 -32.81
N ASN A 457 -4.42 11.46 -32.94
CA ASN A 457 -3.92 12.52 -33.82
C ASN A 457 -2.56 13.09 -33.35
N ILE A 458 -2.21 12.93 -32.07
CA ILE A 458 -0.91 13.36 -31.52
C ILE A 458 0.14 12.24 -31.66
N VAL A 459 -0.20 10.99 -31.36
CA VAL A 459 0.69 9.85 -31.63
C VAL A 459 0.96 9.69 -33.13
N THR A 460 0.00 10.03 -34.00
CA THR A 460 0.20 10.15 -35.45
C THR A 460 1.27 11.18 -35.82
N ARG A 461 1.48 12.23 -35.02
CA ARG A 461 2.59 13.18 -35.21
C ARG A 461 3.92 12.61 -34.72
N PHE A 462 3.90 11.77 -33.69
CA PHE A 462 5.10 11.13 -33.15
C PHE A 462 5.57 9.95 -34.00
N VAL A 463 4.67 9.15 -34.58
CA VAL A 463 5.03 7.93 -35.33
C VAL A 463 4.85 8.13 -36.83
N GLU A 464 3.62 8.16 -37.33
CA GLU A 464 3.35 8.14 -38.78
C GLU A 464 4.00 9.29 -39.57
N ARG A 465 4.28 10.44 -38.96
CA ARG A 465 4.94 11.59 -39.63
C ARG A 465 6.46 11.58 -39.61
N GLU A 466 7.08 10.70 -38.82
CA GLU A 466 8.53 10.59 -38.64
C GLU A 466 9.09 9.27 -39.23
N MET A 467 8.25 8.49 -39.95
CA MET A 467 8.66 7.19 -40.51
C MET A 467 9.71 7.28 -41.63
N ASP A 468 9.68 8.38 -42.39
CA ASP A 468 10.61 8.65 -43.49
C ASP A 468 11.80 9.52 -43.06
N ASP A 469 11.85 9.95 -41.79
CA ASP A 469 12.92 10.78 -41.23
C ASP A 469 14.10 9.91 -40.73
N GLU A 470 15.33 10.41 -40.89
CA GLU A 470 16.53 9.80 -40.30
C GLU A 470 16.81 10.31 -38.87
N TRP A 471 17.56 9.55 -38.09
CA TRP A 471 18.00 9.95 -36.75
C TRP A 471 18.90 11.20 -36.79
N PRO A 472 18.67 12.24 -35.97
CA PRO A 472 17.79 12.28 -34.79
C PRO A 472 16.44 12.96 -35.02
N HIS A 473 15.99 13.15 -36.26
CA HIS A 473 14.72 13.82 -36.55
C HIS A 473 13.52 12.94 -36.21
N ASN A 474 13.65 11.62 -36.38
CA ASN A 474 12.65 10.61 -36.01
C ASN A 474 12.61 10.26 -34.50
N ALA A 475 13.05 11.14 -33.62
CA ALA A 475 13.24 10.84 -32.20
C ALA A 475 11.92 10.54 -31.44
N HIS A 476 10.78 11.11 -31.86
CA HIS A 476 9.50 10.79 -31.24
C HIS A 476 9.00 9.41 -31.68
N LEU A 477 9.25 9.02 -32.93
CA LEU A 477 8.97 7.68 -33.45
C LEU A 477 9.78 6.65 -32.68
N THR A 478 11.09 6.85 -32.60
CA THR A 478 11.97 5.87 -31.95
C THR A 478 11.62 5.69 -30.49
N GLN A 479 11.23 6.75 -29.78
CA GLN A 479 10.76 6.64 -28.39
C GLN A 479 9.39 5.95 -28.27
N ALA A 480 8.40 6.30 -29.10
CA ALA A 480 7.08 5.68 -29.04
C ALA A 480 7.10 4.18 -29.38
N LEU A 481 7.93 3.79 -30.35
CA LEU A 481 8.14 2.40 -30.78
C LEU A 481 9.26 1.68 -30.03
N TRP A 482 9.92 2.32 -29.05
CA TRP A 482 11.07 1.73 -28.35
C TRP A 482 10.67 0.46 -27.62
N ARG A 483 11.12 -0.69 -28.10
CA ARG A 483 10.51 -1.98 -27.79
C ARG A 483 10.74 -2.41 -26.33
N SER A 484 11.89 -2.06 -25.75
CA SER A 484 12.20 -2.27 -24.33
C SER A 484 11.60 -1.23 -23.37
N THR A 485 10.91 -0.19 -23.87
CA THR A 485 10.11 0.71 -23.04
C THR A 485 8.81 -0.02 -22.68
N HIS A 486 8.45 -0.02 -21.40
CA HIS A 486 7.35 -0.82 -20.85
C HIS A 486 6.23 0.01 -20.25
N TYR A 487 6.46 1.29 -19.95
CA TYR A 487 5.56 2.18 -19.23
C TYR A 487 5.46 3.54 -19.93
N VAL A 488 4.26 4.11 -19.94
CA VAL A 488 3.97 5.47 -20.41
C VAL A 488 2.97 6.14 -19.47
N GLY A 489 3.10 7.45 -19.31
CA GLY A 489 2.03 8.31 -18.79
C GLY A 489 2.08 9.62 -19.53
N CYS A 490 0.91 10.16 -19.90
CA CYS A 490 0.79 11.39 -20.67
C CYS A 490 -0.17 12.37 -19.99
N ALA A 491 0.02 13.67 -20.22
CA ALA A 491 -0.85 14.72 -19.71
C ALA A 491 -0.86 15.95 -20.65
N GLU A 492 -1.88 16.80 -20.49
CA GLU A 492 -1.98 18.09 -21.18
C GLU A 492 -2.23 19.25 -20.23
N SER A 493 -1.64 20.41 -20.54
CA SER A 493 -2.02 21.72 -19.99
C SER A 493 -2.43 22.65 -21.13
N VAL A 494 -3.24 23.68 -20.82
CA VAL A 494 -3.77 24.62 -21.83
C VAL A 494 -3.94 26.04 -21.28
N MET A 495 -3.60 27.04 -22.09
CA MET A 495 -3.83 28.46 -21.80
C MET A 495 -4.38 29.21 -23.03
N PRO A 496 -5.10 30.33 -22.86
CA PRO A 496 -5.39 31.26 -23.95
C PRO A 496 -4.12 32.01 -24.41
N VAL A 497 -4.00 32.29 -25.72
CA VAL A 497 -2.90 33.05 -26.33
C VAL A 497 -3.47 33.91 -27.47
N GLY A 498 -3.78 35.18 -27.17
CA GLY A 498 -4.62 36.00 -28.04
C GLY A 498 -6.02 35.41 -28.13
N ASP A 499 -6.65 35.49 -29.31
CA ASP A 499 -8.00 34.96 -29.58
C ASP A 499 -8.04 33.42 -29.75
N GLY A 500 -6.91 32.73 -29.52
CA GLY A 500 -6.76 31.29 -29.71
C GLY A 500 -6.31 30.59 -28.43
N MET A 501 -6.32 29.25 -28.47
CA MET A 501 -5.77 28.44 -27.39
C MET A 501 -4.34 28.00 -27.72
N CYS A 502 -3.53 27.73 -26.70
CA CYS A 502 -2.31 26.95 -26.78
C CYS A 502 -2.39 25.79 -25.78
N ARG A 503 -2.22 24.58 -26.27
CA ARG A 503 -2.17 23.33 -25.52
C ARG A 503 -0.81 22.70 -25.68
N ILE A 504 -0.22 22.30 -24.56
CA ILE A 504 0.97 21.47 -24.48
C ILE A 504 0.52 20.04 -24.20
N GLN A 505 1.17 19.06 -24.82
CA GLN A 505 1.03 17.64 -24.52
C GLN A 505 2.40 17.05 -24.20
N VAL A 506 2.51 16.35 -23.07
CA VAL A 506 3.74 15.69 -22.61
C VAL A 506 3.45 14.21 -22.41
N CYS A 507 4.29 13.34 -22.95
CA CYS A 507 4.31 11.91 -22.64
C CYS A 507 5.69 11.52 -22.10
N ARG A 508 5.70 10.87 -20.93
CA ARG A 508 6.90 10.36 -20.25
C ARG A 508 6.96 8.83 -20.34
N TYR A 509 8.16 8.27 -20.47
CA TYR A 509 8.39 6.85 -20.75
C TYR A 509 9.43 6.18 -19.82
N ALA A 510 9.20 4.92 -19.43
CA ALA A 510 10.14 4.08 -18.68
C ALA A 510 10.10 2.60 -19.15
N ARG A 511 11.20 1.87 -19.40
CA ARG A 511 12.57 2.33 -19.65
C ARG A 511 12.58 3.52 -20.60
N ALA A 512 13.50 4.47 -20.43
CA ALA A 512 13.68 5.51 -21.44
C ALA A 512 14.01 4.88 -22.81
N GLY A 513 13.73 5.57 -23.90
CA GLY A 513 14.25 5.23 -25.22
C GLY A 513 15.50 6.06 -25.53
N ASN A 514 15.90 6.05 -26.80
CA ASN A 514 16.79 7.04 -27.46
C ASN A 514 18.21 7.20 -26.90
N CYS A 515 18.59 6.50 -25.82
CA CYS A 515 19.96 6.48 -25.31
C CYS A 515 20.87 5.59 -26.16
N ASN A 516 22.19 5.84 -26.09
CA ASN A 516 23.23 5.01 -26.71
C ASN A 516 23.13 4.85 -28.25
N VAL A 517 22.32 5.68 -28.93
CA VAL A 517 22.18 5.71 -30.39
C VAL A 517 23.35 6.47 -31.02
N ARG A 518 24.07 5.82 -31.93
CA ARG A 518 25.31 6.32 -32.55
C ARG A 518 25.01 7.09 -33.84
N LYS A 519 25.07 8.42 -33.76
CA LYS A 519 24.75 9.35 -34.88
C LYS A 519 25.41 9.04 -36.23
N ASN A 520 26.59 8.40 -36.23
CA ASN A 520 27.37 8.12 -37.44
C ASN A 520 27.41 6.63 -37.81
N VAL A 521 26.46 5.82 -37.30
CA VAL A 521 26.33 4.40 -37.66
C VAL A 521 24.95 4.18 -38.26
N LYS A 522 24.92 3.79 -39.54
CA LYS A 522 23.68 3.53 -40.27
C LYS A 522 22.83 2.50 -39.52
N ASP A 523 21.52 2.76 -39.46
CA ASP A 523 20.49 1.88 -38.87
C ASP A 523 20.65 1.55 -37.37
N ASP A 524 21.67 2.07 -36.66
CA ASP A 524 21.86 1.83 -35.22
C ASP A 524 20.65 2.29 -34.39
N TRP A 525 20.00 3.39 -34.77
CA TRP A 525 18.76 3.85 -34.15
C TRP A 525 17.62 2.82 -34.25
N PHE A 526 17.53 2.10 -35.38
CA PHE A 526 16.50 1.11 -35.67
C PHE A 526 16.77 -0.20 -34.91
N ASP A 527 18.02 -0.65 -34.89
CA ASP A 527 18.47 -1.79 -34.10
C ASP A 527 18.24 -1.56 -32.59
N LYS A 528 18.55 -0.35 -32.08
CA LYS A 528 18.32 0.01 -30.67
C LYS A 528 16.82 0.11 -30.34
N MET A 529 16.03 0.74 -31.21
CA MET A 529 14.57 0.83 -31.06
C MET A 529 13.90 -0.55 -30.97
N LEU A 530 14.37 -1.53 -31.75
CA LEU A 530 13.74 -2.85 -31.85
C LEU A 530 14.37 -3.93 -30.95
N ALA A 531 15.37 -3.58 -30.16
CA ALA A 531 16.01 -4.48 -29.20
C ALA A 531 15.04 -5.00 -28.13
N ASP A 532 15.29 -6.22 -27.65
CA ASP A 532 14.56 -6.85 -26.54
C ASP A 532 14.96 -6.24 -25.18
N GLU A 533 16.21 -5.77 -25.08
CA GLU A 533 16.78 -5.17 -23.86
C GLU A 533 17.43 -3.81 -24.17
N SER A 534 17.48 -2.93 -23.16
CA SER A 534 18.18 -1.65 -23.25
C SER A 534 18.59 -1.12 -21.87
N ASP A 535 19.81 -0.57 -21.79
CA ASP A 535 20.39 0.09 -20.62
C ASP A 535 19.89 1.53 -20.41
N CYS A 536 18.91 1.99 -21.19
CA CYS A 536 18.29 3.31 -21.01
C CYS A 536 17.52 3.41 -19.68
N ALA A 537 18.19 3.93 -18.66
CA ALA A 537 17.62 4.31 -17.37
C ALA A 537 16.76 5.58 -17.48
N PRO A 538 15.79 5.80 -16.57
CA PRO A 538 15.36 4.93 -15.48
C PRO A 538 14.51 3.76 -16.00
N PHE A 539 14.69 2.57 -15.42
CA PHE A 539 14.05 1.36 -15.93
C PHE A 539 12.58 1.18 -15.53
N CYS A 540 12.13 1.94 -14.54
CA CYS A 540 10.80 1.87 -13.92
C CYS A 540 10.24 3.30 -13.77
N PRO A 541 8.91 3.47 -13.76
CA PRO A 541 8.27 4.75 -13.46
C PRO A 541 8.41 5.12 -11.96
N PRO A 542 8.00 6.33 -11.52
CA PRO A 542 8.17 6.80 -10.13
C PRO A 542 7.60 5.87 -9.04
N GLU A 543 6.51 5.16 -9.33
CA GLU A 543 5.86 4.18 -8.47
C GLU A 543 6.46 2.77 -8.55
N GLY A 544 7.52 2.58 -9.34
CA GLY A 544 8.18 1.29 -9.55
C GLY A 544 7.47 0.38 -10.55
N LYS A 545 7.75 -0.92 -10.51
CA LYS A 545 7.09 -1.88 -11.41
C LYS A 545 5.60 -1.99 -11.10
N ILE A 546 4.77 -1.61 -12.08
CA ILE A 546 3.31 -1.66 -11.98
C ILE A 546 2.79 -2.99 -12.54
N ARG A 547 1.85 -3.60 -11.83
CA ARG A 547 1.09 -4.80 -12.23
C ARG A 547 -0.40 -4.44 -12.39
N PHE A 548 -1.11 -5.11 -13.30
CA PHE A 548 -2.48 -4.76 -13.66
C PHE A 548 -3.49 -5.59 -12.89
N GLU A 549 -4.55 -4.94 -12.40
CA GLU A 549 -5.74 -5.57 -11.83
C GLU A 549 -6.99 -5.16 -12.60
N SER A 550 -7.06 -5.56 -13.88
CA SER A 550 -8.32 -5.52 -14.64
C SER A 550 -8.31 -6.55 -15.77
N LYS A 551 -9.51 -6.96 -16.20
CA LYS A 551 -9.70 -7.90 -17.32
C LYS A 551 -9.31 -7.31 -18.68
N LEU A 552 -9.06 -6.01 -18.80
CA LEU A 552 -8.76 -5.34 -20.07
C LEU A 552 -7.45 -5.80 -20.72
N SER A 553 -6.50 -6.35 -19.95
CA SER A 553 -5.27 -6.94 -20.53
C SER A 553 -5.51 -8.15 -21.42
N SER A 554 -6.73 -8.72 -21.41
CA SER A 554 -7.17 -9.77 -22.34
C SER A 554 -7.87 -9.25 -23.60
N GLN A 555 -7.99 -7.93 -23.76
CA GLN A 555 -8.77 -7.29 -24.84
C GLN A 555 -8.02 -6.19 -25.61
N LEU A 556 -6.72 -5.97 -25.32
CA LEU A 556 -5.83 -5.00 -26.00
C LEU A 556 -4.60 -5.67 -26.63
#